data_AF-A0A089X6B2-F1
#
_entry.id   AF-A0A089X6B2-F1
#
_cell.length_a   1.000
_cell.length_b   1.000
_cell.length_c   1.000
_cell.angle_alpha   90.00
_cell.angle_beta   90.00
_cell.angle_gamma   90.00
#
_symmetry.space_group_name_H-M   'P 1'
#
loop_
_entity.id
_entity.type
_entity.pdbx_description
1 polymer ?
#
loop_
_entity_poly.entity_id
_entity_poly.type
_entity_poly.pdbx_seq_one_letter_code
_entity_poly.pdbx_strand_id
1 'polypeptide(L)'
;MNESASGGRGVPAAGAIAGLRGVTPVVFRAGCPDCRGRFELTASALRLAIGASRRTTFYSFTCPECGAAVRKPAGERIVELLTGGGVRTLRLHSTV
;
A
#
# COMPACT_ATOMS: atom_id res chain seq x y z
N MET A 1 -13.58 12.57 50.09
CA MET A 1 -12.43 11.84 49.52
C MET A 1 -12.61 11.87 48.01
N ASN A 2 -12.06 12.93 47.43
CA ASN A 2 -12.11 13.28 46.02
C ASN A 2 -10.73 12.96 45.42
N GLU A 3 -10.70 12.31 44.28
CA GLU A 3 -9.48 12.08 43.50
C GLU A 3 -9.90 12.05 42.03
N SER A 4 -9.16 12.53 41.05
CA SER A 4 -8.06 13.47 40.96
C SER A 4 -7.91 13.64 39.45
N ALA A 5 -7.73 14.88 39.00
CA ALA A 5 -7.54 15.20 37.60
C ALA A 5 -6.28 14.52 37.03
N SER A 6 -6.36 14.04 35.79
CA SER A 6 -5.24 13.76 34.87
C SER A 6 -5.89 13.53 33.49
N GLY A 7 -5.70 14.35 32.47
CA GLY A 7 -4.44 14.89 31.98
C GLY A 7 -4.09 14.11 30.70
N GLY A 8 -4.48 14.62 29.53
CA GLY A 8 -4.24 13.93 28.26
C GLY A 8 -4.89 14.63 27.08
N ARG A 9 -4.36 15.80 26.70
CA ARG A 9 -4.72 16.50 25.46
C ARG A 9 -4.13 15.72 24.28
N GLY A 10 -4.88 14.71 23.82
CA GLY A 10 -4.58 13.99 22.58
C GLY A 10 -4.79 14.91 21.39
N VAL A 11 -3.76 15.04 20.55
CA VAL A 11 -3.82 15.73 19.27
C VAL A 11 -4.85 15.01 18.38
N PRO A 12 -5.95 15.65 17.94
CA PRO A 12 -6.73 15.08 16.84
C PRO A 12 -5.87 15.20 15.58
N ALA A 13 -5.38 14.06 15.08
CA ALA A 13 -4.77 14.01 13.76
C ALA A 13 -5.83 14.46 12.74
N ALA A 14 -5.74 15.72 12.33
CA ALA A 14 -6.52 16.29 11.24
C ALA A 14 -6.15 15.56 9.95
N GLY A 15 -6.88 14.49 9.65
CA GLY A 15 -6.92 13.85 8.34
C GLY A 15 -8.11 14.37 7.54
N ALA A 16 -8.12 15.67 7.24
CA ALA A 16 -9.09 16.26 6.33
C ALA A 16 -8.79 15.78 4.90
N ILE A 17 -9.31 14.62 4.52
CA ILE A 17 -9.37 14.19 3.12
C ILE A 17 -10.64 14.75 2.47
N ALA A 18 -10.65 16.07 2.29
CA ALA A 18 -11.58 16.74 1.39
C ALA A 18 -11.18 16.40 -0.05
N GLY A 19 -11.80 15.38 -0.64
CA GLY A 19 -11.70 15.14 -2.08
C GLY A 19 -11.67 13.68 -2.53
N LEU A 20 -12.58 12.83 -2.09
CA LEU A 20 -12.80 11.53 -2.75
C LEU A 20 -13.74 11.74 -3.94
N ARG A 21 -13.22 12.33 -5.02
CA ARG A 21 -13.82 12.17 -6.35
C ARG A 21 -13.74 10.68 -6.67
N GLY A 22 -14.91 10.05 -6.82
CA GLY A 22 -15.11 8.61 -6.86
C GLY A 22 -13.98 7.85 -7.55
N VAL A 23 -13.11 7.27 -6.74
CA VAL A 23 -12.12 6.31 -7.21
C VAL A 23 -12.90 5.02 -7.36
N THR A 24 -13.20 4.60 -8.59
CA THR A 24 -13.65 3.22 -8.80
C THR A 24 -12.57 2.31 -8.21
N PRO A 25 -12.90 1.45 -7.23
CA PRO A 25 -11.88 0.66 -6.58
C PRO A 25 -11.35 -0.35 -7.60
N VAL A 26 -10.20 -0.04 -8.20
CA VAL A 26 -9.47 -1.00 -9.04
C VAL A 26 -9.02 -2.13 -8.13
N VAL A 27 -9.57 -3.31 -8.38
CA VAL A 27 -9.25 -4.54 -7.66
C VAL A 27 -8.18 -5.32 -8.43
N PHE A 28 -7.10 -5.63 -7.74
CA PHE A 28 -5.96 -6.38 -8.26
C PHE A 28 -5.99 -7.78 -7.66
N ARG A 29 -6.04 -8.80 -8.51
CA ARG A 29 -5.98 -10.19 -8.06
C ARG A 29 -4.56 -10.59 -7.77
N ALA A 30 -4.29 -10.93 -6.51
CA ALA A 30 -2.99 -11.37 -6.04
C ALA A 30 -3.08 -12.79 -5.46
N GLY A 31 -2.17 -13.66 -5.89
CA GLY A 31 -1.95 -14.97 -5.27
C GLY A 31 -0.80 -14.91 -4.27
N CYS A 32 -1.05 -15.36 -3.05
CA CYS A 32 -0.03 -15.54 -2.02
C CYS A 32 0.74 -16.85 -2.29
N PRO A 33 2.07 -16.85 -2.45
CA PRO A 33 2.84 -18.07 -2.66
C PRO A 33 2.93 -18.94 -1.40
N ASP A 34 2.66 -18.37 -0.21
CA ASP A 34 2.81 -19.02 1.08
C ASP A 34 1.58 -19.88 1.41
N CYS A 35 0.40 -19.28 1.49
CA CYS A 35 -0.86 -19.99 1.74
C CYS A 35 -1.59 -20.44 0.45
N ARG A 36 -1.05 -20.12 -0.74
CA ARG A 36 -1.66 -20.39 -2.07
C ARG A 36 -3.06 -19.80 -2.29
N GLY A 37 -3.56 -18.97 -1.38
CA GLY A 37 -4.83 -18.28 -1.53
C GLY A 37 -4.79 -17.17 -2.58
N ARG A 38 -5.94 -16.92 -3.20
CA ARG A 38 -6.18 -15.81 -4.13
C ARG A 38 -7.04 -14.76 -3.47
N PHE A 39 -6.59 -13.52 -3.50
CA PHE A 39 -7.26 -12.40 -2.87
C PHE A 39 -7.36 -11.22 -3.83
N GLU A 40 -8.39 -10.41 -3.63
CA GLU A 40 -8.62 -9.17 -4.35
C GLU A 40 -8.13 -8.03 -3.48
N LEU A 41 -7.06 -7.37 -3.90
CA LEU A 41 -6.42 -6.26 -3.20
C LEU A 41 -6.79 -4.96 -3.88
N THR A 42 -7.11 -3.95 -3.09
CA THR A 42 -7.29 -2.58 -3.61
C THR A 42 -5.95 -1.93 -3.86
N ALA A 43 -5.94 -0.85 -4.64
CA ALA A 43 -4.73 -0.06 -4.89
C ALA A 43 -4.00 0.39 -3.61
N SER A 44 -4.75 0.62 -2.53
CA SER A 44 -4.23 1.02 -1.22
C SER A 44 -3.51 -0.09 -0.45
N ALA A 45 -3.81 -1.36 -0.74
CA ALA A 45 -3.18 -2.51 -0.11
C ALA A 45 -1.86 -2.92 -0.79
N LEU A 46 -1.64 -2.44 -2.01
CA LEU A 46 -0.42 -2.66 -2.77
C LEU A 46 0.56 -1.50 -2.57
N ARG A 47 1.84 -1.83 -2.53
CA ARG A 47 2.93 -0.83 -2.49
C ARG A 47 3.84 -1.08 -3.66
N LEU A 48 3.92 -0.12 -4.57
CA LEU A 48 4.82 -0.17 -5.71
C LEU A 48 6.07 0.64 -5.40
N ALA A 49 7.23 0.00 -5.38
CA ALA A 49 8.52 0.66 -5.32
C ALA A 49 9.13 0.70 -6.72
N ILE A 50 9.43 1.90 -7.22
CA ILE A 50 10.04 2.11 -8.54
C ILE A 50 11.47 2.61 -8.32
N GLY A 51 12.46 1.82 -8.74
CA GLY A 51 13.87 2.22 -8.73
C GLY A 51 14.32 2.77 -10.09
N ALA A 52 15.64 2.97 -10.24
CA ALA A 52 16.24 3.49 -11.47
C ALA A 52 16.14 2.53 -12.68
N SER A 53 15.83 1.25 -12.46
CA SER A 53 15.75 0.20 -13.49
C SER A 53 14.63 -0.80 -13.20
N ARG A 54 14.14 -1.52 -14.22
CA ARG A 54 13.11 -2.57 -14.08
C ARG A 54 13.47 -3.63 -13.02
N ARG A 55 14.76 -3.97 -12.91
CA ARG A 55 15.30 -4.91 -11.90
C ARG A 55 15.23 -4.38 -10.47
N THR A 56 15.09 -3.07 -10.30
CA THR A 56 14.96 -2.39 -8.99
C THR A 56 13.51 -1.99 -8.68
N THR A 57 12.56 -2.40 -9.53
CA THR A 57 11.14 -2.08 -9.39
C THR A 57 10.38 -3.31 -8.90
N PHE A 58 9.74 -3.17 -7.75
CA PHE A 58 9.05 -4.26 -7.08
C PHE A 58 7.72 -3.79 -6.53
N TYR A 59 6.70 -4.63 -6.63
CA TYR A 59 5.49 -4.44 -5.84
C TYR A 59 5.50 -5.40 -4.66
N SER A 60 4.98 -4.93 -3.53
CA SER A 60 4.81 -5.72 -2.32
C SER A 60 3.40 -5.58 -1.79
N PHE A 61 2.89 -6.65 -1.23
CA PHE A 61 1.61 -6.68 -0.55
C PHE A 61 1.65 -7.65 0.63
N THR A 62 0.81 -7.40 1.62
CA THR A 62 0.64 -8.29 2.76
C THR A 62 -0.57 -9.17 2.52
N CYS A 63 -0.40 -10.49 2.65
CA CYS A 63 -1.53 -11.41 2.56
C CYS A 63 -2.44 -11.25 3.80
N PRO A 64 -3.74 -11.01 3.65
CA PRO A 64 -4.65 -10.84 4.79
C PRO A 64 -4.94 -12.16 5.53
N GLU A 65 -4.77 -13.31 4.89
CA GLU A 65 -5.02 -14.62 5.54
C GLU A 65 -3.85 -15.06 6.42
N CYS A 66 -2.62 -15.03 5.89
CA CYS A 66 -1.44 -15.54 6.60
C CYS A 66 -0.50 -14.43 7.11
N GLY A 67 -0.74 -13.16 6.76
CA GLY A 67 0.13 -12.04 7.14
C GLY A 67 1.46 -11.99 6.38
N ALA A 68 1.72 -12.91 5.43
CA ALA A 68 2.99 -12.96 4.71
C ALA A 68 3.19 -11.74 3.81
N ALA A 69 4.39 -11.16 3.86
CA ALA A 69 4.80 -10.06 2.99
C ALA A 69 5.33 -10.61 1.65
N VAL A 70 4.51 -10.56 0.61
CA VAL A 70 4.85 -11.08 -0.71
C VAL A 70 5.47 -9.99 -1.55
N ARG A 71 6.63 -10.25 -2.15
CA ARG A 71 7.32 -9.35 -3.08
C ARG A 71 7.36 -9.95 -4.47
N LYS A 72 6.97 -9.17 -5.48
CA LYS A 72 6.99 -9.60 -6.88
C LYS A 72 7.64 -8.51 -7.75
N PRO A 73 8.45 -8.88 -8.74
CA PRO A 73 9.04 -7.91 -9.66
C PRO A 73 7.95 -7.24 -10.49
N ALA A 74 8.01 -5.91 -10.58
CA ALA A 74 7.07 -5.13 -11.38
C ALA A 74 7.67 -4.87 -12.76
N GLY A 75 7.19 -5.62 -13.77
CA GLY A 75 7.48 -5.30 -15.17
C GLY A 75 6.81 -3.98 -15.58
N GLU A 76 7.25 -3.39 -16.69
CA GLU A 76 6.76 -2.09 -17.19
C GLU A 76 5.23 -2.03 -17.31
N ARG A 77 4.61 -3.06 -17.91
CA ARG A 77 3.15 -3.15 -18.02
C ARG A 77 2.44 -3.22 -16.66
N ILE A 78 3.06 -3.86 -15.66
CA ILE A 78 2.51 -3.91 -14.29
C ILE A 78 2.65 -2.56 -13.60
N VAL A 79 3.77 -1.85 -13.81
CA VAL A 79 3.97 -0.49 -13.30
C VAL A 79 2.92 0.45 -13.85
N GLU A 80 2.67 0.43 -15.15
CA GLU A 80 1.64 1.24 -15.79
C GLU A 80 0.25 0.97 -15.21
N LEU A 81 -0.12 -0.31 -15.09
CA LEU A 81 -1.42 -0.70 -14.52
C LEU A 81 -1.60 -0.28 -13.06
N LEU A 82 -0.58 -0.50 -12.23
CA LEU A 82 -0.62 -0.14 -10.81
C LEU A 82 -0.62 1.39 -10.64
N THR A 83 0.20 2.11 -11.41
CA THR A 83 0.27 3.57 -11.36
C THR A 83 -1.03 4.20 -11.86
N GLY A 84 -1.58 3.70 -12.98
CA GLY A 84 -2.87 4.13 -13.52
C GLY A 84 -4.05 3.79 -12.62
N GLY A 85 -3.96 2.71 -11.84
CA GLY A 85 -4.95 2.31 -10.84
C GLY A 85 -4.84 3.05 -9.50
N GLY A 86 -3.92 4.01 -9.35
CA GLY A 86 -3.79 4.83 -8.14
C GLY A 86 -3.04 4.16 -6.98
N VAL A 87 -2.23 3.13 -7.26
CA VAL A 87 -1.37 2.50 -6.25
C VAL A 87 -0.34 3.50 -5.75
N ARG A 88 -0.08 3.51 -4.44
CA ARG A 88 0.96 4.38 -3.87
C ARG A 88 2.32 3.97 -4.41
N THR A 89 2.90 4.85 -5.22
CA THR A 89 4.22 4.68 -5.81
C THR A 89 5.27 5.32 -4.91
N LEU A 90 6.21 4.51 -4.44
CA LEU A 90 7.41 4.96 -3.76
C LEU A 90 8.54 4.99 -4.78
N ARG A 91 9.06 6.18 -5.08
CA ARG A 91 10.23 6.33 -5.95
C ARG A 91 11.49 6.21 -5.09
N LEU A 92 12.28 5.18 -5.33
CA LEU A 92 13.55 5.00 -4.66
C LEU A 92 14.58 5.88 -5.37
N HIS A 93 15.01 6.97 -4.73
CA HIS A 93 16.22 7.67 -5.17
C HIS A 93 17.43 6.82 -4.76
N SER A 94 18.10 6.22 -5.74
CA SER A 94 19.42 5.64 -5.49
C SER A 94 20.40 6.80 -5.31
N THR A 95 20.68 7.17 -4.06
CA THR A 95 21.88 7.94 -3.74
C THR A 95 23.06 6.96 -3.87
N VAL A 96 23.63 6.91 -5.07
CA VAL A 96 24.94 6.29 -5.32
C VAL A 96 26.05 7.28 -5.01
#